data_AF-A0A9E3TFH0-F1
#
_entry.id   AF-A0A9E3TFH0-F1
#
_cell.length_a   1.000
_cell.length_b   1.000
_cell.length_c   1.000
_cell.angle_alpha   90.00
_cell.angle_beta   90.00
_cell.angle_gamma   90.00
#
_symmetry.space_group_name_H-M   'P 1'
#
loop_
_entity.id
_entity.type
_entity.pdbx_description
1 polymer ?
#
loop_
_entity_poly.entity_id
_entity_poly.type
_entity_poly.pdbx_seq_one_letter_code
_entity_poly.pdbx_strand_id
1 'polypeptide(L)'
;MKSRTIPGTSFDRTKPFYPLVTTYLIQLFGFREMAVRGLIGGPAYRAAIEPALTPVAEMNADVGQAERDRKKIENLLGVLTLRCEFDHTMISIDPDFIAEEVAARTRLYGRFMRESAATLLVLAYETCKDEAYQDRGPLWEFLRHSRNGIAHGGCFHFKRGEPVRSAQWGRFEIAADLHQTPVFKRSDGSGMLSIGDPIRLLWDIEQAYPAMRRSPSG
;
A
#
# COMPACT_ATOMS: atom_id res chain seq x y z
N MET A 1 -18.28 11.39 -18.05
CA MET A 1 -18.39 10.37 -16.98
C MET A 1 -18.00 11.04 -15.67
N LYS A 2 -18.89 11.17 -14.68
CA LYS A 2 -18.53 11.83 -13.39
C LYS A 2 -17.52 10.94 -12.65
N SER A 3 -16.36 11.49 -12.30
CA SER A 3 -15.38 10.81 -11.47
C SER A 3 -16.04 10.43 -10.13
N ARG A 4 -16.18 9.13 -9.87
CA ARG A 4 -16.67 8.63 -8.59
C ARG A 4 -15.45 8.48 -7.68
N THR A 5 -15.23 9.47 -6.82
CA THR A 5 -14.18 9.41 -5.81
C THR A 5 -14.52 8.30 -4.82
N ILE A 6 -13.57 7.41 -4.51
CA ILE A 6 -13.68 6.50 -3.37
C ILE A 6 -13.17 7.28 -2.15
N PRO A 7 -14.02 7.63 -1.17
CA PRO A 7 -13.54 8.27 0.05
C PRO A 7 -12.43 7.46 0.73
N GLY A 8 -11.43 8.13 1.33
CA GLY A 8 -10.38 7.44 2.09
C GLY A 8 -10.92 6.61 3.28
N THR A 9 -12.16 6.84 3.69
CA THR A 9 -12.89 6.12 4.75
C THR A 9 -13.76 4.96 4.26
N SER A 10 -13.61 4.54 2.99
CA SER A 10 -14.55 3.59 2.37
C SER A 10 -14.39 2.12 2.77
N PHE A 11 -13.37 1.81 3.56
CA PHE A 11 -13.10 0.45 4.05
C PHE A 11 -13.54 0.31 5.50
N ASP A 12 -14.28 -0.76 5.79
CA ASP A 12 -14.71 -1.14 7.14
C ASP A 12 -13.49 -1.55 7.98
N ARG A 13 -13.28 -0.83 9.09
CA ARG A 13 -12.14 -1.05 10.01
C ARG A 13 -12.09 -2.46 10.61
N THR A 14 -13.24 -3.15 10.65
CA THR A 14 -13.37 -4.52 11.16
C THR A 14 -12.98 -5.59 10.13
N LYS A 15 -12.76 -5.20 8.86
CA LYS A 15 -12.48 -6.11 7.75
C LYS A 15 -10.97 -6.24 7.47
N PRO A 16 -10.55 -7.32 6.80
CA PRO A 16 -9.13 -7.59 6.55
C PRO A 16 -8.46 -6.56 5.66
N PHE A 17 -9.18 -5.93 4.72
CA PHE A 17 -8.56 -5.03 3.75
C PHE A 17 -8.21 -3.65 4.30
N TYR A 18 -8.92 -3.13 5.31
CA TYR A 18 -8.67 -1.81 5.88
C TYR A 18 -7.18 -1.55 6.23
N PRO A 19 -6.48 -2.38 7.02
CA PRO A 19 -5.10 -2.14 7.44
C PRO A 19 -4.13 -2.32 6.28
N LEU A 20 -4.43 -3.21 5.34
CA LEU A 20 -3.60 -3.44 4.15
C LEU A 20 -3.65 -2.20 3.24
N VAL A 21 -4.86 -1.70 2.95
CA VAL A 21 -5.07 -0.50 2.15
C VAL A 21 -4.49 0.72 2.85
N THR A 22 -4.68 0.84 4.17
CA THR A 22 -4.12 1.96 4.95
C THR A 22 -2.59 1.95 4.90
N THR A 23 -1.95 0.79 5.07
CA THR A 23 -0.50 0.64 4.96
C THR A 23 -0.01 1.01 3.57
N TYR A 24 -0.70 0.56 2.52
CA TYR A 24 -0.35 0.92 1.15
C TYR A 24 -0.48 2.44 0.88
N LEU A 25 -1.53 3.08 1.41
CA LEU A 25 -1.70 4.52 1.31
C LEU A 25 -0.58 5.27 2.06
N ILE A 26 -0.19 4.80 3.25
CA ILE A 26 0.95 5.35 4.01
C ILE A 26 2.24 5.26 3.17
N GLN A 27 2.49 4.14 2.49
CA GLN A 27 3.64 4.00 1.59
C GLN A 27 3.61 5.03 0.44
N LEU A 28 2.44 5.24 -0.19
CA LEU A 28 2.27 6.22 -1.27
C LEU A 28 2.49 7.66 -0.80
N PHE A 29 1.92 8.03 0.35
CA PHE A 29 2.10 9.36 0.93
C PHE A 29 3.53 9.57 1.42
N GLY A 30 4.09 8.59 2.12
CA GLY A 30 5.49 8.61 2.58
C GLY A 30 6.47 8.77 1.42
N PHE A 31 6.25 8.09 0.29
CA PHE A 31 7.06 8.29 -0.91
C PHE A 31 7.01 9.74 -1.41
N ARG A 32 5.81 10.34 -1.49
CA ARG A 32 5.64 11.74 -1.93
C ARG A 32 6.29 12.71 -0.96
N GLU A 33 6.12 12.47 0.34
CA GLU A 33 6.69 13.28 1.39
C GLU A 33 8.23 13.23 1.37
N MET A 34 8.82 12.05 1.24
CA MET A 34 10.27 11.90 1.11
C MET A 34 10.80 12.59 -0.15
N ALA A 35 10.09 12.51 -1.27
CA ALA A 35 10.48 13.23 -2.47
C ALA A 35 10.44 14.75 -2.26
N VAL A 36 9.40 15.29 -1.62
CA VAL A 36 9.32 16.72 -1.29
C VAL A 36 10.43 17.13 -0.33
N ARG A 37 10.63 16.38 0.77
CA ARG A 37 11.68 16.61 1.76
C ARG A 37 13.07 16.66 1.12
N GLY A 38 13.36 15.73 0.19
CA GLY A 38 14.64 15.71 -0.52
C GLY A 38 14.81 16.87 -1.50
N LEU A 39 13.73 17.35 -2.12
CA LEU A 39 13.78 18.49 -3.04
C LEU A 39 14.00 19.83 -2.33
N ILE A 40 13.42 20.03 -1.14
CA ILE A 40 13.52 21.30 -0.40
C ILE A 40 14.60 21.26 0.69
N GLY A 41 15.11 20.09 1.02
CA GLY A 41 16.09 19.85 2.08
C GLY A 41 15.46 19.69 3.47
N GLY A 42 16.09 18.86 4.31
CA GLY A 42 15.65 18.55 5.66
C GLY A 42 15.37 19.76 6.56
N PRO A 43 16.27 20.76 6.66
CA PRO A 43 16.04 21.94 7.49
C PRO A 43 14.82 22.75 7.07
N ALA A 44 14.63 22.96 5.76
CA ALA A 44 13.49 23.71 5.24
C ALA A 44 12.18 22.92 5.42
N TYR A 45 12.23 21.59 5.23
CA TYR A 45 11.08 20.73 5.50
C TYR A 45 10.66 20.78 6.97
N ARG A 46 11.61 20.70 7.92
CA ARG A 46 11.34 20.83 9.36
C ARG A 46 10.72 22.20 9.69
N ALA A 47 11.29 23.28 9.17
CA ALA A 47 10.74 24.62 9.36
C ALA A 47 9.32 24.78 8.80
N ALA A 48 8.98 24.07 7.72
CA ALA A 48 7.65 24.10 7.12
C ALA A 48 6.59 23.34 7.92
N ILE A 49 6.97 22.27 8.62
CA ILE A 49 6.05 21.47 9.46
C ILE A 49 5.96 21.99 10.89
N GLU A 50 6.98 22.68 11.41
CA GLU A 50 7.02 23.21 12.80
C GLU A 50 5.72 23.95 13.21
N PRO A 51 5.13 24.84 12.38
CA PRO A 51 3.88 25.52 12.74
C PRO A 51 2.67 24.59 12.87
N ALA A 52 2.70 23.42 12.22
CA ALA A 52 1.66 22.39 12.36
C ALA A 52 1.88 21.52 13.60
N LEU A 53 3.07 21.56 14.22
CA LEU A 53 3.38 20.86 15.47
C LEU A 53 2.98 21.68 16.69
N THR A 54 2.97 23.01 16.58
CA THR A 54 2.61 23.95 17.66
C THR A 54 1.19 23.73 18.24
N PRO A 55 0.13 23.44 17.44
CA PRO A 55 -1.23 23.24 17.97
C PRO A 55 -1.40 21.97 18.82
N VAL A 56 -0.52 20.97 18.69
CA VAL A 56 -0.54 19.77 19.55
C VAL A 56 -0.13 20.11 20.99
N ALA A 57 0.65 21.18 21.17
CA ALA A 57 1.03 21.70 22.47
C ALA A 57 -0.03 22.64 23.09
N GLU A 58 -0.78 23.36 22.26
CA GLU A 58 -1.79 24.35 22.72
C GLU A 58 -3.20 23.76 22.93
N MET A 59 -3.55 22.64 22.28
CA MET A 59 -4.82 21.93 22.50
C MET A 59 -4.85 21.12 23.82
N ASN A 60 -3.70 20.91 24.45
CA ASN A 60 -3.59 20.22 25.74
C ASN A 60 -3.46 21.26 26.86
N ALA A 61 -4.45 21.36 27.76
CA ALA A 61 -4.38 22.24 28.93
C ALA A 61 -3.30 21.83 29.95
N ASP A 62 -2.69 20.65 29.79
CA ASP A 62 -1.60 20.12 30.59
C ASP A 62 -0.25 20.28 29.86
N VAL A 63 0.59 21.18 30.35
CA VAL A 63 1.96 21.45 29.88
C VAL A 63 2.81 20.16 29.84
N GLY A 64 2.59 19.23 30.78
CA GLY A 64 3.31 17.96 30.82
C GLY A 64 2.90 17.01 29.68
N GLN A 65 1.65 17.08 29.22
CA GLN A 65 1.16 16.29 28.08
C GLN A 65 1.64 16.87 26.75
N ALA A 66 1.63 18.19 26.61
CA ALA A 66 2.14 18.91 25.45
C ALA A 66 3.62 18.55 25.17
N GLU A 67 4.47 18.58 26.20
CA GLU A 67 5.89 18.26 26.07
C GLU A 67 6.13 16.79 25.68
N ARG A 68 5.33 15.86 26.24
CA ARG A 68 5.38 14.45 25.85
C ARG A 68 5.01 14.25 24.39
N ASP A 69 3.98 14.91 23.90
CA ASP A 69 3.52 14.77 22.52
C ASP A 69 4.50 15.42 21.53
N ARG A 70 5.11 16.57 21.89
CA ARG A 70 6.23 17.17 21.16
C ARG A 70 7.38 16.17 20.99
N LYS A 71 7.84 15.56 22.08
CA LYS A 71 8.94 14.58 22.04
C LYS A 71 8.60 13.35 21.18
N LYS A 72 7.34 12.88 21.20
CA LYS A 72 6.89 11.78 20.33
C LYS A 72 7.01 12.17 18.86
N ILE A 73 6.56 13.37 18.50
CA ILE A 73 6.65 13.88 17.13
C ILE A 73 8.10 14.03 16.69
N GLU A 74 8.96 14.60 17.55
CA GLU A 74 10.39 14.71 17.28
C GLU A 74 11.03 13.33 17.03
N ASN A 75 10.64 12.31 17.82
CA ASN A 75 11.07 10.93 17.59
C ASN A 75 10.56 10.35 16.26
N LEU A 76 9.33 10.66 15.84
CA LEU A 76 8.76 10.22 14.57
C LEU A 76 9.45 10.86 13.35
N LEU A 77 9.96 12.09 13.51
CA LEU A 77 10.66 12.85 12.46
C LEU A 77 12.18 12.66 12.46
N GLY A 78 12.71 12.10 13.54
CA GLY A 78 14.13 11.87 13.78
C GLY A 78 14.68 10.61 13.10
N VAL A 79 15.89 10.22 13.51
CA VAL A 79 16.54 9.00 13.03
C VAL A 79 15.70 7.78 13.40
N LEU A 80 15.37 6.96 12.42
CA LEU A 80 14.70 5.68 12.66
C LEU A 80 15.73 4.66 13.11
N THR A 81 15.57 4.12 14.32
CA THR A 81 16.42 3.03 14.82
C THR A 81 15.63 1.73 14.84
N LEU A 82 16.09 0.74 14.07
CA LEU A 82 15.49 -0.60 13.99
C LEU A 82 16.43 -1.62 14.63
N ARG A 83 15.87 -2.58 15.37
CA ARG A 83 16.64 -3.70 15.92
C ARG A 83 16.60 -4.88 14.95
N CYS A 84 17.76 -5.42 14.63
CA CYS A 84 17.90 -6.70 13.95
C CYS A 84 17.90 -7.82 15.01
N GLU A 85 16.94 -8.74 14.98
CA GLU A 85 16.90 -9.83 15.98
C GLU A 85 17.94 -10.95 15.71
N PHE A 86 18.50 -11.03 14.51
CA PHE A 86 19.49 -12.04 14.16
C PHE A 86 20.81 -11.89 14.94
N ASP A 87 21.28 -10.65 15.10
CA ASP A 87 22.55 -10.33 15.73
C ASP A 87 22.47 -9.18 16.74
N HIS A 88 21.25 -8.71 17.05
CA HIS A 88 20.96 -7.58 17.92
C HIS A 88 21.57 -6.25 17.45
N THR A 89 22.03 -6.16 16.19
CA THR A 89 22.54 -4.92 15.62
C THR A 89 21.42 -3.88 15.53
N MET A 90 21.74 -2.64 15.91
CA MET A 90 20.85 -1.49 15.71
C MET A 90 21.14 -0.85 14.35
N ILE A 91 20.12 -0.79 13.49
CA ILE A 91 20.16 -0.15 12.17
C ILE A 91 19.59 1.26 12.33
N SER A 92 20.43 2.27 12.15
CA SER A 92 20.04 3.67 12.19
C SER A 92 19.86 4.21 10.76
N ILE A 93 18.70 4.76 10.48
CA ILE A 93 18.33 5.31 9.17
C ILE A 93 18.04 6.79 9.33
N ASP A 94 18.87 7.63 8.74
CA ASP A 94 18.62 9.06 8.66
C ASP A 94 17.56 9.34 7.58
N PRO A 95 16.39 9.89 7.95
CA PRO A 95 15.36 10.20 6.97
C PRO A 95 15.77 11.28 5.96
N ASP A 96 16.70 12.17 6.30
CA ASP A 96 17.21 13.19 5.36
C ASP A 96 18.03 12.53 4.23
N PHE A 97 18.89 11.56 4.56
CA PHE A 97 19.62 10.76 3.57
C PHE A 97 18.67 10.00 2.62
N ILE A 98 17.63 9.36 3.16
CA ILE A 98 16.65 8.64 2.33
C ILE A 98 15.88 9.61 1.42
N ALA A 99 15.50 10.78 1.95
CA ALA A 99 14.79 11.79 1.18
C ALA A 99 15.63 12.32 0.01
N GLU A 100 16.92 12.59 0.22
CA GLU A 100 17.87 12.98 -0.82
C GLU A 100 17.99 11.91 -1.91
N GLU A 101 18.16 10.64 -1.53
CA GLU A 101 18.22 9.52 -2.47
C GLU A 101 16.92 9.37 -3.28
N VAL A 102 15.76 9.51 -2.62
CA VAL A 102 14.44 9.47 -3.27
C VAL A 102 14.29 10.61 -4.28
N ALA A 103 14.65 11.84 -3.90
CA ALA A 103 14.59 12.99 -4.81
C ALA A 103 15.50 12.79 -6.02
N ALA A 104 16.76 12.42 -5.79
CA ALA A 104 17.75 12.19 -6.83
C ALA A 104 17.36 11.07 -7.82
N ARG A 105 16.62 10.04 -7.34
CA ARG A 105 16.24 8.88 -8.14
C ARG A 105 14.73 8.65 -8.19
N THR A 106 13.94 9.72 -8.22
CA THR A 106 12.46 9.65 -8.20
C THR A 106 11.89 8.67 -9.22
N ARG A 107 12.47 8.59 -10.43
CA ARG A 107 12.04 7.64 -11.47
C ARG A 107 12.28 6.18 -11.11
N LEU A 108 13.35 5.87 -10.39
CA LEU A 108 13.66 4.52 -9.93
C LEU A 108 12.65 4.10 -8.86
N TYR A 109 12.51 4.89 -7.80
CA TYR A 109 11.59 4.58 -6.70
C TYR A 109 10.12 4.62 -7.12
N GLY A 110 9.75 5.51 -8.05
CA GLY A 110 8.43 5.52 -8.67
C GLY A 110 8.10 4.21 -9.40
N ARG A 111 9.10 3.48 -9.92
CA ARG A 111 8.88 2.12 -10.48
C ARG A 111 8.56 1.10 -9.39
N PHE A 112 9.18 1.22 -8.22
CA PHE A 112 8.93 0.34 -7.07
C PHE A 112 7.57 0.58 -6.41
N MET A 113 6.92 1.72 -6.63
CA MET A 113 5.54 1.91 -6.17
C MET A 113 4.54 0.90 -6.77
N ARG A 114 4.86 0.32 -7.94
CA ARG A 114 4.09 -0.80 -8.49
C ARG A 114 4.27 -2.08 -7.68
N GLU A 115 5.46 -2.31 -7.13
CA GLU A 115 5.72 -3.46 -6.26
C GLU A 115 4.93 -3.32 -4.96
N SER A 116 4.83 -2.12 -4.38
CA SER A 116 3.94 -1.88 -3.23
C SER A 116 2.47 -2.20 -3.55
N ALA A 117 2.00 -1.81 -4.74
CA ALA A 117 0.65 -2.13 -5.22
C ALA A 117 0.46 -3.65 -5.41
N ALA A 118 1.49 -4.34 -5.89
CA ALA A 118 1.52 -5.78 -6.05
C ALA A 118 1.49 -6.50 -4.68
N THR A 119 2.30 -6.04 -3.73
CA THR A 119 2.31 -6.56 -2.35
C THR A 119 0.94 -6.43 -1.70
N LEU A 120 0.20 -5.33 -1.94
CA LEU A 120 -1.17 -5.19 -1.45
C LEU A 120 -2.09 -6.32 -1.95
N LEU A 121 -2.07 -6.64 -3.24
CA LEU A 121 -2.88 -7.73 -3.79
C LEU A 121 -2.47 -9.10 -3.25
N VAL A 122 -1.16 -9.33 -3.11
CA VAL A 122 -0.63 -10.57 -2.53
C VAL A 122 -1.12 -10.73 -1.09
N LEU A 123 -0.90 -9.73 -0.23
CA LEU A 123 -1.30 -9.77 1.17
C LEU A 123 -2.81 -9.89 1.32
N ALA A 124 -3.59 -9.20 0.49
CA ALA A 124 -5.05 -9.28 0.54
C ALA A 124 -5.56 -10.70 0.24
N TYR A 125 -4.98 -11.37 -0.77
CA TYR A 125 -5.30 -12.76 -1.06
C TYR A 125 -4.85 -13.68 0.07
N GLU A 126 -3.60 -13.59 0.50
CA GLU A 126 -3.04 -14.48 1.53
C GLU A 126 -3.76 -14.36 2.87
N THR A 127 -4.22 -13.17 3.23
CA THR A 127 -5.00 -12.94 4.47
C THR A 127 -6.38 -13.59 4.42
N CYS A 128 -6.93 -13.87 3.23
CA CYS A 128 -8.29 -14.35 3.06
C CYS A 128 -8.40 -15.74 2.43
N LYS A 129 -7.28 -16.38 2.05
CA LYS A 129 -7.31 -17.60 1.21
C LYS A 129 -7.96 -18.82 1.87
N ASP A 130 -7.96 -18.86 3.21
CA ASP A 130 -8.49 -19.96 4.01
C ASP A 130 -9.85 -19.62 4.64
N GLU A 131 -10.42 -18.46 4.29
CA GLU A 131 -11.65 -17.94 4.86
C GLU A 131 -12.89 -18.45 4.12
N ALA A 132 -13.96 -18.78 4.86
CA ALA A 132 -15.16 -19.38 4.28
C ALA A 132 -15.90 -18.48 3.27
N TYR A 133 -15.71 -17.16 3.33
CA TYR A 133 -16.29 -16.20 2.38
C TYR A 133 -15.52 -16.13 1.04
N GLN A 134 -14.39 -16.83 0.91
CA GLN A 134 -13.65 -16.97 -0.35
C GLN A 134 -14.34 -18.04 -1.21
N ASP A 135 -15.38 -17.65 -1.94
CA ASP A 135 -16.27 -18.56 -2.67
C ASP A 135 -15.74 -18.99 -4.05
N ARG A 136 -14.50 -18.59 -4.41
CA ARG A 136 -13.92 -18.78 -5.75
C ARG A 136 -14.76 -18.16 -6.88
N GLY A 137 -15.57 -17.15 -6.56
CA GLY A 137 -16.28 -16.33 -7.52
C GLY A 137 -15.35 -15.41 -8.32
N PRO A 138 -15.88 -14.68 -9.33
CA PRO A 138 -15.06 -13.96 -10.30
C PRO A 138 -14.08 -12.96 -9.71
N LEU A 139 -14.46 -12.21 -8.67
CA LEU A 139 -13.57 -11.24 -8.03
C LEU A 139 -12.42 -11.91 -7.27
N TRP A 140 -12.71 -13.03 -6.59
CA TRP A 140 -11.70 -13.78 -5.86
C TRP A 140 -10.75 -14.51 -6.80
N GLU A 141 -11.25 -15.06 -7.91
CA GLU A 141 -10.42 -15.64 -8.97
C GLU A 141 -9.58 -14.57 -9.68
N PHE A 142 -10.12 -13.37 -9.89
CA PHE A 142 -9.35 -12.21 -10.40
C PHE A 142 -8.19 -11.87 -9.46
N LEU A 143 -8.47 -11.75 -8.16
CA LEU A 143 -7.45 -11.49 -7.15
C LEU A 143 -6.42 -12.63 -7.07
N ARG A 144 -6.86 -13.90 -7.14
CA ARG A 144 -5.99 -15.09 -7.16
C ARG A 144 -5.02 -15.05 -8.33
N HIS A 145 -5.51 -14.83 -9.55
CA HIS A 145 -4.68 -14.79 -10.73
C HIS A 145 -3.73 -13.59 -10.73
N SER A 146 -4.17 -12.45 -10.21
CA SER A 146 -3.30 -11.28 -10.00
C SER A 146 -2.15 -11.63 -9.05
N ARG A 147 -2.46 -12.20 -7.87
CA ARG A 147 -1.47 -12.67 -6.89
C ARG A 147 -0.50 -13.68 -7.50
N ASN A 148 -1.00 -14.65 -8.27
CA ASN A 148 -0.15 -15.65 -8.92
C ASN A 148 0.78 -15.01 -9.95
N GLY A 149 0.28 -14.09 -10.77
CA GLY A 149 1.12 -13.39 -11.74
C GLY A 149 2.22 -12.57 -11.05
N ILE A 150 1.89 -11.91 -9.94
CA ILE A 150 2.87 -11.18 -9.12
C ILE A 150 3.96 -12.12 -8.59
N ALA A 151 3.58 -13.27 -8.04
CA ALA A 151 4.52 -14.28 -7.54
C ALA A 151 5.39 -14.91 -8.65
N HIS A 152 4.98 -14.81 -9.91
CA HIS A 152 5.68 -15.35 -11.07
C HIS A 152 6.31 -14.25 -11.94
N GLY A 153 7.08 -13.36 -11.31
CA GLY A 153 7.85 -12.33 -12.01
C GLY A 153 7.03 -11.14 -12.50
N GLY A 154 5.86 -10.89 -11.90
CA GLY A 154 5.01 -9.75 -12.24
C GLY A 154 4.21 -9.90 -13.53
N CYS A 155 4.14 -11.11 -14.09
CA CYS A 155 3.38 -11.41 -15.31
C CYS A 155 2.38 -12.54 -15.05
N PHE A 156 1.20 -12.47 -15.67
CA PHE A 156 0.24 -13.56 -15.60
C PHE A 156 0.88 -14.87 -16.06
N HIS A 157 0.72 -15.90 -15.24
CA HIS A 157 1.27 -17.22 -15.49
C HIS A 157 0.16 -18.25 -15.36
N PHE A 158 -0.12 -18.94 -16.47
CA PHE A 158 -1.19 -19.91 -16.59
C PHE A 158 -0.60 -21.25 -16.99
N LYS A 159 -1.09 -22.32 -16.37
CA LYS A 159 -0.72 -23.69 -16.73
C LYS A 159 -1.99 -24.52 -16.91
N ARG A 160 -1.90 -25.61 -17.67
CA ARG A 160 -2.93 -26.67 -17.71
C ARG A 160 -4.36 -26.16 -17.99
N GLY A 161 -4.52 -25.26 -18.96
CA GLY A 161 -5.82 -24.72 -19.33
C GLY A 161 -6.39 -23.67 -18.35
N GLU A 162 -5.56 -23.09 -17.49
CA GLU A 162 -5.95 -21.90 -16.73
C GLU A 162 -6.16 -20.67 -17.63
N PRO A 163 -7.04 -19.74 -17.24
CA PRO A 163 -7.94 -19.77 -16.08
C PRO A 163 -9.12 -20.75 -16.26
N VAL A 164 -9.38 -21.60 -15.26
CA VAL A 164 -10.47 -22.61 -15.30
C VAL A 164 -11.82 -22.02 -14.87
N ARG A 165 -11.79 -21.01 -14.01
CA ARG A 165 -12.97 -20.27 -13.55
C ARG A 165 -12.94 -18.87 -14.13
N SER A 166 -14.11 -18.26 -14.26
CA SER A 166 -14.21 -16.84 -14.63
C SER A 166 -13.44 -16.00 -13.62
N ALA A 167 -12.58 -15.13 -14.13
CA ALA A 167 -11.79 -14.18 -13.36
C ALA A 167 -12.05 -12.78 -13.92
N GLN A 168 -13.21 -12.22 -13.58
CA GLN A 168 -13.71 -10.97 -14.13
C GLN A 168 -13.92 -9.92 -13.03
N TRP A 169 -13.48 -8.69 -13.31
CA TRP A 169 -13.69 -7.52 -12.47
C TRP A 169 -14.06 -6.32 -13.35
N GLY A 170 -15.34 -5.95 -13.35
CA GLY A 170 -15.87 -4.91 -14.21
C GLY A 170 -15.60 -5.23 -15.69
N ARG A 171 -14.84 -4.37 -16.36
CA ARG A 171 -14.42 -4.57 -17.76
C ARG A 171 -13.13 -5.38 -17.93
N PHE A 172 -12.44 -5.68 -16.84
CA PHE A 172 -11.22 -6.48 -16.89
C PHE A 172 -11.60 -7.94 -16.78
N GLU A 173 -11.09 -8.74 -17.71
CA GLU A 173 -11.20 -10.19 -17.70
C GLU A 173 -9.79 -10.76 -17.78
N ILE A 174 -9.46 -11.65 -16.85
CA ILE A 174 -8.25 -12.44 -16.92
C ILE A 174 -8.59 -13.70 -17.72
N ALA A 175 -8.08 -13.77 -18.96
CA ALA A 175 -8.24 -14.89 -19.87
C ALA A 175 -6.86 -15.48 -20.26
N ALA A 176 -6.87 -16.66 -20.89
CA ALA A 176 -5.65 -17.43 -21.18
C ALA A 176 -4.66 -16.69 -22.11
N ASP A 177 -5.16 -15.78 -22.95
CA ASP A 177 -4.38 -14.96 -23.88
C ASP A 177 -3.48 -13.94 -23.16
N LEU A 178 -3.74 -13.64 -21.89
CA LEU A 178 -2.89 -12.79 -21.07
C LEU A 178 -1.63 -13.50 -20.55
N HIS A 179 -1.37 -14.76 -20.91
CA HIS A 179 -0.16 -15.45 -20.49
C HIS A 179 1.11 -14.61 -20.82
N GLN A 180 2.03 -14.48 -19.86
CA GLN A 180 3.22 -13.61 -19.93
C GLN A 180 2.95 -12.09 -20.00
N THR A 181 1.69 -11.66 -19.97
CA THR A 181 1.35 -10.23 -19.91
C THR A 181 1.60 -9.68 -18.51
N PRO A 182 2.23 -8.50 -18.36
CA PRO A 182 2.44 -7.89 -17.05
C PRO A 182 1.14 -7.65 -16.29
N VAL A 183 1.11 -7.98 -15.00
CA VAL A 183 -0.05 -7.70 -14.14
C VAL A 183 -0.27 -6.20 -14.03
N PHE A 184 0.80 -5.44 -13.76
CA PHE A 184 0.77 -3.97 -13.70
C PHE A 184 1.33 -3.32 -14.97
N LYS A 185 0.77 -2.17 -15.31
CA LYS A 185 1.21 -1.34 -16.43
C LYS A 185 2.65 -0.88 -16.27
N ARG A 186 3.44 -1.13 -17.30
CA ARG A 186 4.81 -0.66 -17.46
C ARG A 186 4.84 0.68 -18.20
N SER A 187 6.02 1.29 -18.29
CA SER A 187 6.21 2.60 -18.95
C SER A 187 5.95 2.57 -20.45
N ASP A 188 6.05 1.40 -21.08
CA ASP A 188 5.72 1.17 -22.49
C ASP A 188 4.20 0.99 -22.73
N GLY A 189 3.38 1.08 -21.68
CA GLY A 189 1.94 0.89 -21.74
C GLY A 189 1.48 -0.57 -21.66
N SER A 190 2.40 -1.54 -21.72
CA SER A 190 2.07 -2.96 -21.56
C SER A 190 1.60 -3.28 -20.14
N GLY A 191 0.67 -4.23 -20.02
CA GLY A 191 0.13 -4.69 -18.74
C GLY A 191 -1.29 -4.23 -18.45
N MET A 192 -1.92 -4.84 -17.44
CA MET A 192 -3.36 -4.68 -17.20
C MET A 192 -3.68 -3.56 -16.19
N LEU A 193 -3.08 -3.61 -15.00
CA LEU A 193 -3.49 -2.83 -13.84
C LEU A 193 -2.64 -1.56 -13.64
N SER A 194 -3.27 -0.47 -13.25
CA SER A 194 -2.61 0.73 -12.71
C SER A 194 -2.50 0.64 -11.18
N ILE A 195 -1.65 1.50 -10.58
CA ILE A 195 -1.37 1.46 -9.13
C ILE A 195 -2.61 1.74 -8.25
N GLY A 196 -3.65 2.38 -8.78
CA GLY A 196 -4.90 2.61 -8.05
C GLY A 196 -5.90 1.45 -8.12
N ASP A 197 -5.72 0.53 -9.06
CA ASP A 197 -6.65 -0.58 -9.29
C ASP A 197 -6.76 -1.54 -8.10
N PRO A 198 -5.67 -1.87 -7.38
CA PRO A 198 -5.77 -2.70 -6.17
C PRO A 198 -6.74 -2.14 -5.12
N ILE A 199 -6.70 -0.83 -4.86
CA ILE A 199 -7.60 -0.20 -3.89
C ILE A 199 -9.05 -0.38 -4.36
N ARG A 200 -9.32 -0.14 -5.64
CA ARG A 200 -10.68 -0.27 -6.16
C ARG A 200 -11.17 -1.72 -6.17
N LEU A 201 -10.34 -2.67 -6.56
CA LEU A 201 -10.67 -4.10 -6.56
C LEU A 201 -11.01 -4.57 -5.14
N LEU A 202 -10.19 -4.25 -4.15
CA LEU A 202 -10.43 -4.64 -2.76
C LEU A 202 -11.70 -3.99 -2.20
N TRP A 203 -11.99 -2.75 -2.60
CA TRP A 203 -13.25 -2.09 -2.24
C TRP A 203 -14.45 -2.83 -2.85
N ASP A 204 -14.42 -3.18 -4.14
CA ASP A 204 -15.50 -3.90 -4.80
C ASP A 204 -15.72 -5.30 -4.19
N ILE A 205 -14.65 -6.02 -3.81
CA ILE A 205 -14.75 -7.28 -3.04
C ILE A 205 -15.43 -7.00 -1.70
N GLU A 206 -14.99 -5.99 -0.95
CA GLU A 206 -15.58 -5.70 0.36
C GLU A 206 -17.08 -5.39 0.29
N GLN A 207 -17.52 -4.71 -0.76
CA GLN A 207 -18.95 -4.44 -1.01
C GLN A 207 -19.70 -5.72 -1.40
N ALA A 208 -19.09 -6.61 -2.18
CA ALA A 208 -19.68 -7.89 -2.59
C ALA A 208 -19.83 -8.89 -1.44
N TYR A 209 -19.00 -8.78 -0.39
CA TYR A 209 -19.03 -9.65 0.79
C TYR A 209 -19.25 -8.85 2.09
N PRO A 210 -20.49 -8.42 2.39
CA PRO A 210 -20.81 -7.65 3.59
C PRO A 210 -20.47 -8.38 4.90
N ALA A 211 -20.61 -9.72 4.91
CA ALA A 211 -20.35 -10.58 6.05
C ALA A 211 -18.85 -10.87 6.30
N MET A 212 -17.96 -10.41 5.41
CA MET A 212 -16.52 -10.54 5.59
C MET A 212 -16.10 -9.90 6.91
N ARG A 213 -15.29 -10.61 7.70
CA ARG A 213 -14.70 -10.13 8.96
C ARG A 213 -13.27 -10.64 9.06
N ARG A 214 -12.43 -9.96 9.83
CA ARG A 214 -11.14 -10.55 10.20
C ARG A 214 -11.39 -11.74 11.11
N SER A 215 -10.73 -12.86 10.82
CA SER A 215 -10.53 -13.88 11.84
C SER A 215 -9.81 -13.26 13.04
N PRO A 216 -10.19 -13.62 14.28
CA PRO A 216 -9.40 -13.28 15.46
C PRO A 216 -7.99 -13.79 15.18
N SER A 217 -7.02 -12.88 15.11
CA SER A 217 -5.61 -13.25 14.95
C SER A 217 -5.27 -14.23 16.06
N GLY A 218 -4.82 -15.43 15.69
CA GLY A 218 -4.16 -16.36 16.60
C GLY A 218 -2.86 -15.80 17.17
#